data_AF-A0A9D7CKI7-F1
#
_entry.id   AF-A0A9D7CKI7-F1
#
_cell.length_a   1.000
_cell.length_b   1.000
_cell.length_c   1.000
_cell.angle_alpha   90.00
_cell.angle_beta   90.00
_cell.angle_gamma   90.00
#
_symmetry.space_group_name_H-M   'P 1'
#
loop_
_entity.id
_entity.type
_entity.pdbx_description
1 polymer ?
#
loop_
_entity_poly.entity_id
_entity_poly.type
_entity_poly.pdbx_seq_one_letter_code
_entity_poly.pdbx_strand_id
1 'polypeptide(L)'
;MPFVLKLRDVLVGRSDLAERDTERRAARGSFRPGLGWELVEPIFTLADGTEAPGTSGGDAQRARYRRARDTLALSLHRPDGDLLETARIDILRDSASPTGLVLDVAIVDDSFWRP
;
A
#
# COMPACT_ATOMS: atom_id res chain seq x y z
N MET A 1 5.32 -2.87 -16.40
CA MET A 1 4.33 -1.78 -16.55
C MET A 1 3.71 -1.52 -15.18
N PRO A 2 3.41 -0.26 -14.82
CA PRO A 2 3.04 0.07 -13.45
C PRO A 2 1.59 -0.30 -13.12
N PHE A 3 1.39 -0.83 -11.91
CA PHE A 3 0.10 -0.95 -11.26
C PHE A 3 -0.40 0.43 -10.81
N VAL A 4 -1.71 0.58 -10.78
CA VAL A 4 -2.38 1.85 -10.49
C VAL A 4 -3.18 1.73 -9.22
N LEU A 5 -2.88 2.57 -8.23
CA LEU A 5 -3.65 2.66 -7.00
C LEU A 5 -4.70 3.77 -7.12
N LYS A 6 -5.94 3.45 -6.77
CA LYS A 6 -7.06 4.40 -6.77
C LYS A 6 -7.78 4.44 -5.44
N LEU A 7 -8.43 5.56 -5.17
CA LEU A 7 -9.41 5.75 -4.10
C LEU A 7 -10.72 6.20 -4.75
N ARG A 8 -11.75 5.35 -4.80
CA ARG A 8 -13.05 5.68 -5.43
C ARG A 8 -12.88 6.42 -6.77
N ASP A 9 -12.14 5.80 -7.70
CA ASP A 9 -11.78 6.32 -9.03
C ASP A 9 -10.74 7.45 -9.10
N VAL A 10 -10.35 8.05 -7.98
CA VAL A 10 -9.26 9.04 -7.94
C VAL A 10 -7.91 8.34 -7.99
N LEU A 11 -7.04 8.74 -8.92
CA LEU A 11 -5.66 8.24 -9.02
C LEU A 11 -4.84 8.67 -7.79
N VAL A 12 -4.53 7.72 -6.91
CA VAL A 12 -3.68 7.94 -5.73
C VAL A 12 -2.20 7.85 -6.10
N GLY A 13 -1.84 6.93 -6.97
CA GLY A 13 -0.46 6.79 -7.44
C GLY A 13 -0.22 5.53 -8.25
N ARG A 14 1.06 5.23 -8.48
CA ARG A 14 1.49 4.10 -9.30
C ARG A 14 2.63 3.34 -8.62
N SER A 15 2.70 2.03 -8.81
CA SER A 15 3.83 1.22 -8.33
C SER A 15 4.25 0.19 -9.36
N ASP A 16 5.53 -0.15 -9.38
CA ASP A 16 6.06 -1.23 -10.23
C ASP A 16 5.79 -2.63 -9.65
N LEU A 17 5.56 -2.74 -8.33
CA LEU A 17 5.46 -4.02 -7.60
C LEU A 17 6.53 -5.03 -8.05
N ALA A 18 7.77 -4.52 -8.14
CA ALA A 18 8.90 -5.25 -8.70
C ALA A 18 9.30 -6.47 -7.87
N GLU A 19 9.15 -6.39 -6.55
CA GLU A 19 9.46 -7.47 -5.62
C GLU A 19 8.21 -8.30 -5.35
N ARG A 20 8.34 -9.62 -5.49
CA ARG A 20 7.24 -10.57 -5.31
C ARG A 20 7.68 -11.69 -4.37
N ASP A 21 7.02 -11.80 -3.24
CA ASP A 21 7.18 -12.87 -2.26
C ASP A 21 5.95 -13.79 -2.36
N THR A 22 6.10 -14.88 -3.11
CA THR A 22 5.05 -15.88 -3.34
C THR A 22 4.68 -16.63 -2.07
N GLU A 23 5.63 -16.87 -1.16
CA GLU A 23 5.41 -17.58 0.10
C GLU A 23 4.53 -16.76 1.04
N ARG A 24 4.80 -15.45 1.14
CA ARG A 24 4.02 -14.53 1.99
C ARG A 24 2.82 -13.92 1.28
N ARG A 25 2.63 -14.23 -0.01
CA ARG A 25 1.58 -13.63 -0.86
C ARG A 25 1.63 -12.10 -0.81
N ALA A 26 2.84 -11.54 -0.84
CA ALA A 26 3.10 -10.12 -0.70
C ALA A 26 3.94 -9.58 -1.86
N ALA A 27 3.55 -8.43 -2.40
CA ALA A 27 4.31 -7.74 -3.43
C ALA A 27 4.68 -6.34 -2.96
N ARG A 28 5.89 -5.90 -3.31
CA ARG A 28 6.44 -4.61 -2.91
C ARG A 28 7.06 -3.90 -4.11
N GLY A 29 6.99 -2.58 -4.13
CA GLY A 29 7.62 -1.81 -5.19
C GLY A 29 7.70 -0.34 -4.89
N SER A 30 8.47 0.38 -5.72
CA SER A 30 8.58 1.83 -5.61
C SER A 30 7.22 2.45 -5.84
N PHE A 31 6.79 3.37 -4.96
CA PHE A 31 5.51 4.05 -5.11
C PHE A 31 5.71 5.49 -5.58
N ARG A 32 5.06 5.85 -6.67
CA ARG A 32 5.03 7.20 -7.24
C ARG A 32 3.68 7.85 -6.93
N PRO A 33 3.62 8.81 -6.00
CA PRO A 33 2.41 9.57 -5.71
C PRO A 33 1.79 10.20 -6.95
N GLY A 34 0.46 10.21 -7.00
CA GLY A 34 -0.35 10.96 -7.95
C GLY A 34 -1.13 12.08 -7.26
N LEU A 35 -2.05 12.71 -7.99
CA LEU A 35 -2.84 13.85 -7.48
C LEU A 35 -3.71 13.49 -6.27
N GLY A 36 -4.18 12.24 -6.17
CA GLY A 36 -4.98 11.78 -5.04
C GLY A 36 -4.17 11.39 -3.80
N TRP A 37 -2.83 11.47 -3.83
CA TRP A 37 -1.98 11.08 -2.71
C TRP A 37 -2.28 11.87 -1.44
N GLU A 38 -2.46 13.18 -1.56
CA GLU A 38 -2.71 14.08 -0.43
C GLU A 38 -3.97 13.70 0.37
N LEU A 39 -4.92 12.98 -0.24
CA LEU A 39 -6.14 12.50 0.41
C LEU A 39 -5.89 11.35 1.39
N VAL A 40 -4.84 10.57 1.16
CA VAL A 40 -4.54 9.34 1.93
C VAL A 40 -3.23 9.43 2.71
N GLU A 41 -2.33 10.33 2.32
CA GLU A 41 -1.03 10.55 2.98
C GLU A 41 -1.13 10.71 4.50
N PRO A 42 -2.10 11.47 5.06
CA PRO A 42 -2.19 11.62 6.52
C PRO A 42 -2.44 10.30 7.24
N ILE A 43 -3.12 9.35 6.59
CA ILE A 43 -3.41 8.04 7.18
C ILE A 43 -2.15 7.18 7.16
N PHE A 44 -1.42 7.15 6.04
CA PHE A 44 -0.19 6.36 5.92
C PHE A 44 0.95 6.89 6.77
N THR A 45 1.03 8.20 6.99
CA THR A 45 2.00 8.81 7.91
C THR A 45 1.79 8.35 9.37
N LEU A 46 0.60 7.88 9.75
CA LEU A 46 0.37 7.32 11.09
C LEU A 46 1.17 6.03 11.35
N ALA A 47 1.52 5.29 10.28
CA ALA A 47 2.33 4.08 10.36
C ALA A 47 3.81 4.40 10.65
N ASP A 48 4.31 5.54 10.17
CA ASP A 48 5.70 5.95 10.39
C ASP A 48 5.94 6.46 11.83
N GLY A 49 4.92 7.04 12.45
CA GLY A 49 5.00 7.62 13.81
C GLY A 49 4.92 6.59 14.95
N THR A 50 5.17 5.31 14.69
CA THR A 50 4.90 4.25 15.67
C THR A 50 6.00 4.20 16.74
N GLU A 51 5.65 4.45 18.00
CA GLU A 51 6.49 4.09 19.15
C GLU A 51 6.84 2.58 19.12
N ALA A 52 7.93 2.22 19.82
CA ALA A 52 8.41 0.83 19.87
C ALA A 52 7.27 -0.16 20.22
N PRO A 53 7.22 -1.34 19.57
CA PRO A 53 6.27 -2.40 19.91
C PRO A 53 6.24 -2.71 21.41
N GLY A 54 5.04 -2.81 21.99
CA GLY A 54 4.85 -3.15 23.40
C GLY A 54 4.67 -1.96 24.34
N THR A 55 4.66 -0.71 23.84
CA THR A 55 4.14 0.44 24.62
C THR A 55 2.65 0.61 24.38
N SER A 56 1.91 1.00 25.43
CA SER A 56 0.47 1.28 25.32
C SER A 56 0.15 2.36 24.26
N GLY A 57 1.08 3.31 24.03
CA GLY A 57 0.98 4.32 22.98
C GLY A 57 1.14 3.73 21.57
N GLY A 58 2.15 2.88 21.37
CA GLY A 58 2.43 2.24 20.09
C GLY A 58 1.30 1.32 19.60
N ASP A 59 0.67 0.57 20.51
CA ASP A 59 -0.43 -0.34 20.14
C ASP A 59 -1.73 0.40 19.80
N ALA A 60 -2.05 1.46 20.53
CA ALA A 60 -3.20 2.32 20.24
C ALA A 60 -3.06 3.01 18.87
N GLN A 61 -1.86 3.50 18.55
CA GLN A 61 -1.58 4.14 17.27
C GLN A 61 -1.68 3.15 16.10
N ARG A 62 -1.15 1.93 16.23
CA ARG A 62 -1.32 0.86 15.22
C ARG A 62 -2.78 0.50 15.01
N ALA A 63 -3.56 0.42 16.09
CA ALA A 63 -4.98 0.15 16.00
C ALA A 63 -5.71 1.28 15.24
N ARG A 64 -5.35 2.54 15.51
CA ARG A 64 -5.88 3.70 14.79
C ARG A 64 -5.51 3.66 13.31
N TYR A 65 -4.25 3.36 12.99
CA TYR A 65 -3.78 3.22 11.61
C TYR A 65 -4.57 2.15 10.87
N ARG A 66 -4.67 0.92 11.42
CA ARG A 66 -5.42 -0.18 10.79
C ARG A 66 -6.87 0.21 10.51
N ARG A 67 -7.57 0.77 11.51
CA ARG A 67 -8.96 1.23 11.32
C ARG A 67 -9.07 2.27 10.21
N ALA A 68 -8.21 3.28 10.21
CA ALA A 68 -8.25 4.34 9.20
C ALA A 68 -7.97 3.78 7.79
N ARG A 69 -6.93 2.94 7.65
CA ARG A 69 -6.60 2.27 6.39
C ARG A 69 -7.74 1.39 5.89
N ASP A 70 -8.34 0.58 6.77
CA ASP A 70 -9.38 -0.37 6.38
C ASP A 70 -10.70 0.34 6.00
N THR A 71 -10.88 1.62 6.38
CA THR A 71 -11.99 2.45 5.87
C THR A 71 -11.74 3.06 4.50
N LEU A 72 -10.49 3.07 4.03
CA LEU A 72 -10.18 3.54 2.69
C LEU A 72 -10.62 2.48 1.68
N ALA A 73 -11.48 2.89 0.75
CA ALA A 73 -11.85 2.08 -0.40
C ALA A 73 -10.74 2.15 -1.47
N LEU A 74 -9.53 1.72 -1.12
CA LEU A 74 -8.41 1.63 -2.04
C LEU A 74 -8.59 0.43 -2.96
N SER A 75 -8.30 0.64 -4.24
CA SER A 75 -8.31 -0.41 -5.24
C SER A 75 -7.01 -0.38 -6.03
N LEU A 76 -6.42 -1.56 -6.21
CA LEU A 76 -5.21 -1.74 -7.01
C LEU A 76 -5.61 -2.29 -8.37
N HIS A 77 -5.13 -1.65 -9.43
CA HIS A 77 -5.42 -2.05 -10.80
C HIS A 77 -4.15 -2.49 -11.51
N ARG A 78 -4.28 -3.54 -12.31
CA ARG A 78 -3.28 -4.00 -13.26
C ARG A 78 -3.06 -2.97 -14.38
N PRO A 79 -1.96 -3.08 -15.14
CA PRO A 79 -1.69 -2.17 -16.25
C PRO A 79 -2.76 -2.16 -17.37
N ASP A 80 -3.48 -3.26 -17.54
CA ASP A 80 -4.60 -3.42 -18.48
C ASP A 80 -5.92 -2.78 -17.97
N GLY A 81 -5.96 -2.36 -16.70
CA GLY A 81 -7.12 -1.75 -16.05
C GLY A 81 -7.87 -2.68 -15.11
N ASP A 82 -7.56 -3.98 -15.13
CA ASP A 82 -8.27 -4.97 -14.33
C ASP A 82 -8.03 -4.78 -12.84
N LEU A 83 -9.08 -4.97 -12.04
CA LEU A 83 -8.96 -4.93 -10.59
C LEU A 83 -8.11 -6.12 -10.10
N LEU A 84 -7.07 -5.82 -9.33
CA LEU A 84 -6.26 -6.80 -8.63
C LEU A 84 -6.79 -6.94 -7.21
N GLU A 85 -7.24 -8.13 -6.84
CA GLU A 85 -7.81 -8.38 -5.53
C GLU A 85 -6.71 -8.43 -4.45
N THR A 86 -6.84 -7.58 -3.43
CA THR A 86 -5.85 -7.41 -2.36
C THR A 86 -6.47 -7.60 -0.99
N ALA A 87 -5.79 -8.29 -0.08
CA ALA A 87 -6.16 -8.34 1.33
C ALA A 87 -5.72 -7.09 2.10
N ARG A 88 -4.63 -6.44 1.67
CA ARG A 88 -4.03 -5.32 2.38
C ARG A 88 -3.20 -4.46 1.45
N ILE A 89 -3.28 -3.14 1.62
CA ILE A 89 -2.46 -2.16 0.91
C ILE A 89 -1.86 -1.19 1.94
N ASP A 90 -0.55 -1.14 2.02
CA ASP A 90 0.19 -0.20 2.85
C ASP A 90 1.13 0.65 1.97
N ILE A 91 1.27 1.93 2.30
CA ILE A 91 2.28 2.82 1.70
C ILE A 91 3.20 3.26 2.82
N LEU A 92 4.49 2.97 2.68
CA LEU A 92 5.50 3.15 3.72
C LEU A 92 6.61 4.06 3.22
N ARG A 93 7.26 4.78 4.14
CA ARG A 93 8.51 5.47 3.83
C ARG A 93 9.65 4.47 3.75
N ASP A 94 10.46 4.63 2.71
CA ASP A 94 11.65 3.83 2.48
C ASP A 94 12.71 4.70 1.81
N SER A 95 13.79 5.01 2.53
CA SER A 95 14.88 5.83 2.03
C SER A 95 15.71 5.15 0.94
N ALA A 96 15.61 3.82 0.80
CA ALA A 96 16.24 3.09 -0.30
C ALA A 96 15.41 3.14 -1.59
N SER A 97 14.13 3.49 -1.51
CA SER A 97 13.28 3.67 -2.69
C SER A 97 13.64 4.96 -3.43
N PRO A 98 13.73 4.95 -4.78
CA PRO A 98 13.96 6.15 -5.58
C PRO A 98 12.95 7.29 -5.34
N THR A 99 11.76 6.97 -4.84
CA THR A 99 10.69 7.96 -4.56
C THR A 99 10.55 8.28 -3.08
N GLY A 100 11.34 7.63 -2.21
CA GLY A 100 11.18 7.71 -0.75
C GLY A 100 9.96 6.96 -0.22
N LEU A 101 9.16 6.34 -1.09
CA LEU A 101 7.93 5.62 -0.76
C LEU A 101 7.90 4.24 -1.42
N VAL A 102 7.32 3.27 -0.73
CA VAL A 102 7.06 1.94 -1.26
C VAL A 102 5.61 1.57 -1.06
N LEU A 103 5.07 0.82 -2.00
CA LEU A 103 3.77 0.17 -1.89
C LEU A 103 4.02 -1.27 -1.46
N ASP A 104 3.43 -1.69 -0.34
CA ASP A 104 3.46 -3.05 0.18
C ASP A 104 2.03 -3.60 0.15
N VAL A 105 1.83 -4.71 -0.54
CA VAL A 105 0.50 -5.23 -0.85
C VAL A 105 0.43 -6.72 -0.55
N ALA A 106 -0.56 -7.14 0.24
CA ALA A 106 -0.94 -8.53 0.35
C ALA A 106 -1.98 -8.85 -0.74
N ILE A 107 -1.68 -9.78 -1.63
CA ILE A 107 -2.48 -10.08 -2.83
C ILE A 107 -3.14 -11.44 -2.69
N VAL A 108 -4.47 -11.46 -2.79
CA VAL A 108 -5.26 -12.70 -2.70
C VAL A 108 -5.50 -13.33 -4.06
N ASP A 109 -5.45 -12.54 -5.14
CA ASP A 109 -5.67 -13.01 -6.50
C ASP A 109 -4.58 -14.01 -6.95
N ASP A 110 -4.97 -15.26 -7.15
CA ASP A 110 -4.06 -16.33 -7.58
C ASP A 110 -3.46 -16.10 -8.97
N SER A 111 -4.17 -15.40 -9.86
CA SER A 111 -3.68 -15.17 -11.22
C SER A 111 -2.44 -14.28 -11.25
N PHE A 112 -2.28 -13.40 -10.26
CA PHE A 112 -1.10 -12.56 -10.12
C PHE A 112 0.19 -13.36 -9.86
N TRP A 113 0.05 -14.53 -9.24
CA TRP A 113 1.17 -15.39 -8.86
C TRP A 113 1.49 -16.47 -9.89
N ARG A 114 0.68 -16.58 -10.94
CA ARG A 114 0.94 -17.50 -12.04
C ARG A 114 2.00 -16.90 -12.98
N PRO A 115 2.88 -17.75 -13.53
CA PRO A 115 3.92 -17.34 -14.48
C PRO A 115 3.34 -16.86 -15.82
#